data_AF-A0A1H7DS15-F1
#
_entry.id   AF-A0A1H7DS15-F1
#
_cell.length_a   1.000
_cell.length_b   1.000
_cell.length_c   1.000
_cell.angle_alpha   90.00
_cell.angle_beta   90.00
_cell.angle_gamma   90.00
#
_symmetry.space_group_name_H-M   'P 1'
#
loop_
_entity.id
_entity.type
_entity.pdbx_description
1 polymer ?
#
loop_
_entity_poly.entity_id
_entity_poly.type
_entity_poly.pdbx_seq_one_letter_code
_entity_poly.pdbx_strand_id
1 'polypeptide(L)'
;MSKKRLNAALRDLSESAFDFLERSVAEIETHPKYSVIHFATAVELILKARLMREHWTLVVERTSDVTLNDFLSGKAKTATQADAIKRLKNACGENIASDAVAQFEKIAAHRNRMIHFFHEAGRKEADDKLTEEIVKEICLSWFHLDRLFSEWSDQFDAFQAEIASVDTKMKGLREFLKVTFERLKPEISTLKKAGTAFNICAGCGFEAAAVEQIEGMLFEQRCKVCGLGETYLEIPCLAECGTLLHIEAEYGSDRTCPNCEYDVTADDLAEVLDTEGCDPSDFHMPINCAYCSSLGTVVQHHEIFICTECLERDVGAPTCEWCNEAQIGGGDLEHGHYTGCEFCDGHAG
;
A
#
# COMPACT_ATOMS: atom_id res chain seq x y z
N MET A 1 -24.11 -28.81 4.67
CA MET A 1 -23.84 -28.77 3.21
C MET A 1 -24.17 -27.40 2.60
N SER A 2 -25.27 -26.74 2.97
CA SER A 2 -25.64 -25.38 2.49
C SER A 2 -24.61 -24.30 2.85
N LYS A 3 -24.10 -24.24 4.09
CA LYS A 3 -23.11 -23.24 4.52
C LYS A 3 -21.81 -23.29 3.71
N LYS A 4 -21.28 -24.49 3.43
CA LYS A 4 -20.08 -24.66 2.59
C LYS A 4 -20.30 -24.15 1.16
N ARG A 5 -21.48 -24.42 0.59
CA ARG A 5 -21.85 -23.94 -0.76
C ARG A 5 -22.04 -22.42 -0.80
N LEU A 6 -22.61 -21.84 0.26
CA LEU A 6 -22.75 -20.39 0.41
C LEU A 6 -21.38 -19.70 0.54
N ASN A 7 -20.47 -20.25 1.34
CA ASN A 7 -19.12 -19.71 1.47
C ASN A 7 -18.34 -19.80 0.15
N ALA A 8 -18.49 -20.89 -0.61
CA ALA A 8 -17.91 -21.01 -1.95
C ALA A 8 -18.48 -19.94 -2.88
N ALA A 9 -19.82 -19.80 -2.96
CA ALA A 9 -20.45 -18.79 -3.80
C ALA A 9 -20.08 -17.34 -3.39
N LEU A 10 -19.87 -17.07 -2.10
CA LEU A 10 -19.38 -15.78 -1.61
C LEU A 10 -17.96 -15.50 -2.13
N ARG A 11 -17.10 -16.51 -2.08
CA ARG A 11 -15.73 -16.44 -2.60
C ARG A 11 -15.74 -16.22 -4.11
N ASP A 12 -16.49 -17.02 -4.86
CA ASP A 12 -16.62 -16.90 -6.32
C ASP A 12 -17.12 -15.50 -6.74
N LEU A 13 -18.07 -14.95 -6.00
CA LEU A 13 -18.60 -13.59 -6.21
C LEU A 13 -17.52 -12.52 -5.98
N SER A 14 -16.70 -12.70 -4.95
CA SER A 14 -15.60 -11.77 -4.61
C SER A 14 -14.47 -11.87 -5.64
N GLU A 15 -14.06 -13.09 -6.02
CA GLU A 15 -13.07 -13.34 -7.09
C GLU A 15 -13.53 -12.73 -8.42
N SER A 16 -14.81 -12.88 -8.77
CA SER A 16 -15.38 -12.25 -9.96
C SER A 16 -15.30 -10.73 -9.90
N ALA A 17 -15.56 -10.12 -8.73
CA ALA A 17 -15.44 -8.69 -8.54
C ALA A 17 -14.01 -8.20 -8.78
N PHE A 18 -13.01 -8.92 -8.27
CA PHE A 18 -11.60 -8.58 -8.51
C PHE A 18 -11.18 -8.78 -9.97
N ASP A 19 -11.66 -9.81 -10.69
CA ASP A 19 -11.41 -9.95 -12.13
C ASP A 19 -11.97 -8.75 -12.92
N PHE A 20 -13.14 -8.22 -12.54
CA PHE A 20 -13.67 -7.00 -13.14
C PHE A 20 -12.86 -5.74 -12.78
N LEU A 21 -12.37 -5.60 -11.53
CA LEU A 21 -11.48 -4.49 -11.17
C LEU A 21 -10.19 -4.54 -11.99
N GLU A 22 -9.56 -5.71 -12.08
CA GLU A 22 -8.30 -5.91 -12.80
C GLU A 22 -8.41 -5.54 -14.29
N ARG A 23 -9.49 -5.99 -14.94
CA ARG A 23 -9.78 -5.61 -16.33
C ARG A 23 -10.06 -4.13 -16.47
N SER A 24 -10.81 -3.56 -15.53
CA SER A 24 -11.15 -2.15 -15.55
C SER A 24 -9.90 -1.27 -15.57
N VAL A 25 -8.94 -1.53 -14.68
CA VAL A 25 -7.72 -0.72 -14.59
C VAL A 25 -6.81 -0.96 -15.80
N ALA A 26 -6.72 -2.19 -16.31
CA ALA A 26 -5.94 -2.48 -17.52
C ALA A 26 -6.47 -1.77 -18.78
N GLU A 27 -7.77 -1.47 -18.81
CA GLU A 27 -8.45 -0.87 -19.95
C GLU A 27 -8.61 0.65 -19.83
N ILE A 28 -8.24 1.26 -18.71
CA ILE A 28 -8.61 2.65 -18.39
C ILE A 28 -8.10 3.68 -19.42
N GLU A 29 -6.88 3.48 -19.93
CA GLU A 29 -6.26 4.39 -20.91
C GLU A 29 -6.59 3.98 -22.36
N THR A 30 -6.78 2.69 -22.63
CA THR A 30 -6.90 2.17 -24.00
C THR A 30 -8.34 1.98 -24.45
N HIS A 31 -9.23 1.64 -23.50
CA HIS A 31 -10.62 1.27 -23.73
C HIS A 31 -11.52 1.78 -22.58
N PRO A 32 -11.59 3.10 -22.36
CA PRO A 32 -12.26 3.71 -21.20
C PRO A 32 -13.73 3.32 -21.07
N LYS A 33 -14.43 3.07 -22.19
CA LYS A 33 -15.79 2.53 -22.19
C LYS A 33 -15.91 1.19 -21.45
N TYR A 34 -15.05 0.24 -21.81
CA TYR A 34 -15.07 -1.09 -21.18
C TYR A 34 -14.55 -1.00 -19.75
N SER A 35 -13.57 -0.14 -19.49
CA SER A 35 -13.07 0.15 -18.16
C SER A 35 -14.19 0.55 -17.19
N VAL A 36 -15.06 1.50 -17.57
CA VAL A 36 -16.22 1.90 -16.72
C VAL A 36 -17.21 0.78 -16.50
N ILE A 37 -17.54 0.03 -17.56
CA ILE A 37 -18.51 -1.07 -17.46
C ILE A 37 -18.00 -2.12 -16.48
N HIS A 38 -16.72 -2.49 -16.60
CA HIS A 38 -16.05 -3.41 -15.69
C HIS A 38 -15.99 -2.83 -14.28
N PHE A 39 -15.59 -1.57 -14.09
CA PHE A 39 -15.50 -0.95 -12.76
C PHE A 39 -16.85 -0.92 -12.04
N ALA A 40 -17.90 -0.46 -12.72
CA ALA A 40 -19.25 -0.39 -12.16
C ALA A 40 -19.77 -1.77 -11.77
N THR A 41 -19.50 -2.78 -12.61
CA THR A 41 -19.85 -4.17 -12.31
C THR A 41 -19.11 -4.63 -11.06
N ALA A 42 -17.82 -4.34 -10.97
CA ALA A 42 -16.99 -4.71 -9.83
C ALA A 42 -17.50 -4.11 -8.50
N VAL A 43 -17.79 -2.81 -8.48
CA VAL A 43 -18.36 -2.12 -7.31
C VAL A 43 -19.68 -2.78 -6.89
N GLU A 44 -20.57 -3.07 -7.84
CA GLU A 44 -21.82 -3.75 -7.54
C GLU A 44 -21.60 -5.14 -6.93
N LEU A 45 -20.66 -5.93 -7.45
CA LEU A 45 -20.35 -7.26 -6.93
C LEU A 45 -19.70 -7.20 -5.53
N ILE A 46 -18.81 -6.25 -5.25
CA ILE A 46 -18.22 -6.06 -3.91
C ILE A 46 -19.30 -5.73 -2.88
N LEU A 47 -20.22 -4.80 -3.20
CA LEU A 47 -21.31 -4.44 -2.29
C LEU A 47 -22.24 -5.64 -2.02
N LYS A 48 -22.52 -6.45 -3.05
CA LYS A 48 -23.28 -7.69 -2.91
C LYS A 48 -22.54 -8.74 -2.10
N ALA A 49 -21.23 -8.87 -2.27
CA ALA A 49 -20.41 -9.79 -1.48
C ALA A 49 -20.45 -9.39 0.00
N ARG A 50 -20.35 -8.10 0.33
CA ARG A 50 -20.50 -7.61 1.71
C ARG A 50 -21.87 -7.94 2.30
N LEU A 51 -22.95 -7.78 1.52
CA LEU A 51 -24.30 -8.19 1.95
C LEU A 51 -24.44 -9.70 2.15
N MET A 52 -23.87 -10.48 1.23
CA MET A 52 -24.00 -11.93 1.21
C MET A 52 -23.36 -12.58 2.43
N ARG A 53 -22.30 -11.97 2.96
CA ARG A 53 -21.68 -12.39 4.21
C ARG A 53 -22.71 -12.47 5.35
N GLU A 54 -23.64 -11.52 5.40
CA GLU A 54 -24.64 -11.47 6.46
C GLU A 54 -25.76 -12.44 6.17
N HIS A 55 -26.36 -12.37 4.97
CA HIS A 55 -27.27 -13.39 4.50
C HIS A 55 -27.52 -13.29 2.99
N TRP A 56 -27.53 -14.42 2.29
CA TRP A 56 -27.75 -14.47 0.83
C TRP A 56 -29.06 -13.82 0.36
N THR A 57 -30.12 -13.85 1.18
CA THR A 57 -31.41 -13.23 0.83
C THR A 57 -31.31 -11.71 0.70
N LEU A 58 -30.32 -11.08 1.34
CA LEU A 58 -30.06 -9.65 1.21
C LEU A 58 -29.53 -9.28 -0.18
N VAL A 59 -29.02 -10.24 -0.95
CA VAL A 59 -28.55 -10.02 -2.33
C VAL A 59 -29.68 -10.17 -3.35
N VAL A 60 -30.78 -10.85 -3.01
CA VAL A 60 -31.88 -11.11 -3.95
C VAL A 60 -32.85 -9.93 -4.01
N GLU A 61 -33.32 -9.55 -5.20
CA GLU A 61 -34.26 -8.44 -5.39
C GLU A 61 -35.55 -8.67 -4.60
N ARG A 62 -36.17 -9.86 -4.74
CA ARG A 62 -37.39 -10.29 -4.03
C ARG A 62 -37.21 -11.66 -3.40
N THR A 63 -37.28 -11.73 -2.09
CA THR A 63 -37.00 -12.94 -1.31
C THR A 63 -38.15 -13.93 -1.27
N SER A 64 -39.39 -13.51 -1.56
CA SER A 64 -40.59 -14.36 -1.46
C SER A 64 -40.65 -15.49 -2.49
N ASP A 65 -39.93 -15.34 -3.61
CA ASP A 65 -40.11 -16.18 -4.81
C ASP A 65 -38.85 -16.98 -5.18
N VAL A 66 -37.81 -16.97 -4.34
CA VAL A 66 -36.48 -17.49 -4.68
C VAL A 66 -36.01 -18.51 -3.65
N THR A 67 -35.68 -19.71 -4.11
CA THR A 67 -35.05 -20.72 -3.25
C THR A 67 -33.53 -20.55 -3.19
N LEU A 68 -32.89 -21.12 -2.17
CA LEU A 68 -31.42 -21.16 -2.09
C LEU A 68 -30.78 -21.79 -3.34
N ASN A 69 -31.43 -22.78 -3.96
CA ASN A 69 -30.91 -23.39 -5.19
C ASN A 69 -31.03 -22.46 -6.40
N ASP A 70 -32.08 -21.64 -6.48
CA ASP A 70 -32.23 -20.64 -7.54
C ASP A 70 -31.17 -19.54 -7.42
N PHE A 71 -30.86 -19.14 -6.19
CA PHE A 71 -29.76 -18.22 -5.91
C PHE A 71 -28.41 -18.81 -6.31
N LEU A 72 -28.07 -20.02 -5.81
CA LEU A 72 -26.79 -20.67 -6.09
C LEU A 72 -26.61 -21.08 -7.57
N SER A 73 -27.68 -21.14 -8.36
CA SER A 73 -27.62 -21.41 -9.80
C SER A 73 -27.66 -20.15 -10.67
N GLY A 74 -27.64 -18.96 -10.05
CA GLY A 74 -27.64 -17.68 -10.78
C GLY A 74 -28.98 -17.32 -11.43
N LYS A 75 -30.08 -18.03 -11.11
CA LYS A 75 -31.42 -17.75 -11.64
C LYS A 75 -32.13 -16.61 -10.92
N ALA A 76 -31.70 -16.31 -9.70
CA ALA A 76 -32.27 -15.24 -8.90
C ALA A 76 -31.92 -13.86 -9.49
N LYS A 77 -32.91 -12.97 -9.57
CA LYS A 77 -32.63 -11.55 -9.79
C LYS A 77 -32.00 -10.98 -8.53
N THR A 78 -30.87 -10.29 -8.70
CA THR A 78 -30.12 -9.68 -7.58
C THR A 78 -30.44 -8.20 -7.44
N ALA A 79 -30.27 -7.67 -6.23
CA ALA A 79 -30.36 -6.26 -5.89
C ALA A 79 -29.48 -5.41 -6.81
N THR A 80 -29.90 -4.17 -7.08
CA THR A 80 -29.05 -3.18 -7.78
C THR A 80 -27.96 -2.65 -6.84
N GLN A 81 -26.95 -1.94 -7.38
CA GLN A 81 -25.98 -1.22 -6.56
C GLN A 81 -26.63 -0.29 -5.51
N ALA A 82 -27.66 0.48 -5.90
CA ALA A 82 -28.36 1.39 -5.00
C ALA A 82 -29.13 0.65 -3.90
N ASP A 83 -29.79 -0.46 -4.25
CA ASP A 83 -30.43 -1.34 -3.28
C ASP A 83 -29.40 -1.94 -2.32
N ALA A 84 -28.22 -2.31 -2.82
CA ALA A 84 -27.18 -2.92 -2.02
C ALA A 84 -26.67 -1.94 -0.95
N ILE A 85 -26.33 -0.70 -1.32
CA ILE A 85 -25.92 0.36 -0.38
C ILE A 85 -27.00 0.61 0.68
N LYS A 86 -28.27 0.69 0.26
CA LYS A 86 -29.39 0.88 1.19
C LYS A 86 -29.53 -0.29 2.17
N ARG A 87 -29.35 -1.52 1.72
CA ARG A 87 -29.42 -2.73 2.55
C ARG A 87 -28.24 -2.83 3.50
N LEU A 88 -27.02 -2.49 3.06
CA LEU A 88 -25.81 -2.46 3.90
C LEU A 88 -26.02 -1.54 5.11
N LYS A 89 -26.54 -0.34 4.86
CA LYS A 89 -26.87 0.61 5.93
C LYS A 89 -27.94 0.10 6.90
N ASN A 90 -29.06 -0.40 6.37
CA ASN A 90 -30.23 -0.70 7.19
C ASN A 90 -30.19 -2.08 7.87
N ALA A 91 -29.55 -3.07 7.23
CA ALA A 91 -29.54 -4.46 7.70
C ALA A 91 -28.20 -4.88 8.30
N CYS A 92 -27.09 -4.35 7.79
CA CYS A 92 -25.74 -4.70 8.28
C CYS A 92 -25.14 -3.62 9.19
N GLY A 93 -25.75 -2.43 9.30
CA GLY A 93 -25.20 -1.31 10.06
C GLY A 93 -23.96 -0.66 9.41
N GLU A 94 -23.68 -1.01 8.16
CA GLU A 94 -22.51 -0.55 7.39
C GLU A 94 -22.79 0.84 6.80
N ASN A 95 -22.08 1.87 7.26
CA ASN A 95 -22.32 3.24 6.85
C ASN A 95 -21.27 3.76 5.86
N ILE A 96 -21.53 3.54 4.57
CA ILE A 96 -20.70 4.07 3.49
C ILE A 96 -20.84 5.60 3.44
N ALA A 97 -19.69 6.30 3.41
CA ALA A 97 -19.65 7.77 3.35
C ALA A 97 -20.45 8.31 2.15
N SER A 98 -21.16 9.43 2.36
CA SER A 98 -22.06 10.00 1.33
C SER A 98 -21.34 10.41 0.04
N ASP A 99 -20.08 10.85 0.13
CA ASP A 99 -19.26 11.15 -1.04
C ASP A 99 -18.94 9.87 -1.83
N ALA A 100 -18.59 8.77 -1.16
CA ALA A 100 -18.37 7.48 -1.80
C ALA A 100 -19.63 6.98 -2.51
N VAL A 101 -20.79 7.05 -1.85
CA VAL A 101 -22.10 6.72 -2.46
C VAL A 101 -22.33 7.54 -3.73
N ALA A 102 -22.09 8.85 -3.67
CA ALA A 102 -22.26 9.73 -4.83
C ALA A 102 -21.32 9.38 -5.99
N GLN A 103 -20.06 9.01 -5.72
CA GLN A 103 -19.15 8.57 -6.80
C GLN A 103 -19.60 7.24 -7.42
N PHE A 104 -20.00 6.27 -6.59
CA PHE A 104 -20.51 5.00 -7.10
C PHE A 104 -21.78 5.17 -7.93
N GLU A 105 -22.68 6.07 -7.55
CA GLU A 105 -23.89 6.41 -8.32
C GLU A 105 -23.54 7.01 -9.69
N LYS A 106 -22.53 7.89 -9.78
CA LYS A 106 -22.08 8.43 -11.06
C LYS A 106 -21.52 7.35 -11.98
N ILE A 107 -20.67 6.47 -11.46
CA ILE A 107 -20.11 5.35 -12.23
C ILE A 107 -21.21 4.41 -12.73
N ALA A 108 -22.20 4.09 -11.90
CA ALA A 108 -23.37 3.31 -12.33
C ALA A 108 -24.15 4.03 -13.44
N ALA A 109 -24.32 5.35 -13.35
CA ALA A 109 -24.98 6.15 -14.37
C ALA A 109 -24.18 6.16 -15.69
N HIS A 110 -22.85 6.27 -15.63
CA HIS A 110 -21.99 6.18 -16.82
C HIS A 110 -22.05 4.82 -17.47
N ARG A 111 -21.99 3.72 -16.70
CA ARG A 111 -22.16 2.36 -17.22
C ARG A 111 -23.49 2.21 -17.97
N ASN A 112 -24.59 2.71 -17.40
CA ASN A 112 -25.88 2.68 -18.08
C ASN A 112 -25.87 3.52 -19.37
N ARG A 113 -25.24 4.69 -19.33
CA ARG A 113 -25.09 5.52 -20.53
C ARG A 113 -24.28 4.83 -21.61
N MET A 114 -23.18 4.19 -21.25
CA MET A 114 -22.27 3.51 -22.16
C MET A 114 -22.88 2.28 -22.82
N ILE A 115 -23.71 1.54 -22.10
CA ILE A 115 -24.40 0.36 -22.62
C ILE A 115 -25.56 0.76 -23.55
N HIS A 116 -26.26 1.87 -23.27
CA HIS A 116 -27.49 2.22 -23.99
C HIS A 116 -27.31 3.29 -25.07
N PHE A 117 -26.34 4.20 -24.94
CA PHE A 117 -26.27 5.43 -25.74
C PHE A 117 -24.92 5.69 -26.41
N PHE A 118 -23.94 4.80 -26.26
CA PHE A 118 -22.62 4.98 -26.87
C PHE A 118 -22.58 4.38 -28.29
N HIS A 119 -22.49 5.25 -29.30
CA HIS A 119 -22.21 4.88 -30.69
C HIS A 119 -20.78 5.32 -31.04
N GLU A 120 -19.90 4.36 -31.39
CA GLU A 120 -18.48 4.59 -31.74
C GLU A 120 -18.27 5.45 -33.00
N ALA A 121 -19.35 5.76 -33.74
CA ALA A 121 -19.29 6.54 -34.97
C ALA A 121 -19.49 8.05 -34.71
N GLY A 122 -18.42 8.77 -34.37
CA GLY A 122 -18.26 10.13 -34.89
C GLY A 122 -18.14 11.32 -33.93
N ARG A 123 -17.45 11.24 -32.79
CA ARG A 123 -17.02 12.45 -32.05
C ARG A 123 -15.61 12.27 -31.51
N LYS A 124 -14.66 13.10 -31.94
CA LYS A 124 -13.23 12.97 -31.56
C LYS A 124 -12.73 13.97 -30.52
N GLU A 125 -13.44 15.06 -30.23
CA GLU A 125 -12.95 16.09 -29.26
C GLU A 125 -13.84 16.23 -28.02
N ALA A 126 -15.17 16.10 -28.16
CA ALA A 126 -16.09 16.06 -27.02
C ALA A 126 -16.00 14.74 -26.23
N ASP A 127 -15.41 13.70 -26.84
CA ASP A 127 -15.24 12.37 -26.26
C ASP A 127 -14.02 12.32 -25.34
N ASP A 128 -12.95 13.07 -25.64
CA ASP A 128 -11.73 13.11 -24.83
C ASP A 128 -11.97 13.75 -23.46
N LYS A 129 -12.64 14.90 -23.40
CA LYS A 129 -12.99 15.54 -22.11
C LYS A 129 -13.93 14.68 -21.27
N LEU A 130 -14.90 14.04 -21.90
CA LEU A 130 -15.81 13.12 -21.23
C LEU A 130 -15.05 11.91 -20.70
N THR A 131 -14.09 11.40 -21.47
CA THR A 131 -13.20 10.31 -21.08
C THR A 131 -12.34 10.71 -19.88
N GLU A 132 -11.73 11.90 -19.89
CA GLU A 132 -10.95 12.42 -18.76
C GLU A 132 -11.80 12.54 -17.48
N GLU A 133 -13.02 13.09 -17.58
CA GLU A 133 -13.95 13.18 -16.45
C GLU A 133 -14.32 11.80 -15.90
N ILE A 134 -14.56 10.83 -16.77
CA ILE A 134 -14.89 9.46 -16.41
C ILE A 134 -13.71 8.75 -15.73
N VAL A 135 -12.50 8.90 -16.25
CA VAL A 135 -11.27 8.35 -15.64
C VAL A 135 -11.09 8.93 -14.24
N LYS A 136 -11.32 10.23 -14.08
CA LYS A 136 -11.27 10.89 -12.77
C LYS A 136 -12.30 10.31 -11.80
N GLU A 137 -13.51 10.00 -12.27
CA GLU A 137 -14.53 9.36 -11.44
C GLU A 137 -14.20 7.91 -11.06
N ILE A 138 -13.56 7.15 -11.96
CA ILE A 138 -13.02 5.81 -11.62
C ILE A 138 -11.96 5.95 -10.53
N CYS A 139 -11.02 6.89 -10.69
CA CYS A 139 -9.97 7.16 -9.71
C CYS A 139 -10.55 7.51 -8.33
N LEU A 140 -11.55 8.41 -8.29
CA LEU A 140 -12.25 8.77 -7.07
C LEU A 140 -12.99 7.58 -6.45
N SER A 141 -13.61 6.75 -7.27
CA SER A 141 -14.34 5.58 -6.81
C SER A 141 -13.40 4.52 -6.24
N TRP A 142 -12.24 4.31 -6.86
CA TRP A 142 -11.19 3.44 -6.31
C TRP A 142 -10.68 3.95 -4.97
N PHE A 143 -10.39 5.25 -4.84
CA PHE A 143 -9.97 5.87 -3.57
C PHE A 143 -10.97 5.57 -2.43
N HIS A 144 -12.27 5.57 -2.72
CA HIS A 144 -13.27 5.21 -1.73
C HIS A 144 -13.38 3.70 -1.49
N LEU A 145 -13.28 2.89 -2.56
CA LEU A 145 -13.39 1.44 -2.47
C LEU A 145 -12.22 0.82 -1.69
N ASP A 146 -11.00 1.30 -1.90
CA ASP A 146 -9.80 0.87 -1.17
C ASP A 146 -9.94 1.07 0.36
N ARG A 147 -10.50 2.21 0.77
CA ARG A 147 -10.81 2.48 2.19
C ARG A 147 -11.89 1.55 2.72
N LEU A 148 -12.90 1.22 1.91
CA LEU A 148 -13.91 0.24 2.30
C LEU A 148 -13.30 -1.15 2.49
N PHE A 149 -12.31 -1.56 1.69
CA PHE A 149 -11.61 -2.83 1.93
C PHE A 149 -10.88 -2.85 3.26
N SER A 150 -10.26 -1.73 3.65
CA SER A 150 -9.65 -1.59 4.98
C SER A 150 -10.68 -1.70 6.12
N GLU A 151 -11.84 -1.03 5.97
CA GLU A 151 -12.96 -1.10 6.92
C GLU A 151 -13.61 -2.49 6.97
N TRP A 152 -13.53 -3.24 5.86
CA TRP A 152 -14.12 -4.56 5.66
C TRP A 152 -13.07 -5.69 5.66
N SER A 153 -11.96 -5.49 6.36
CA SER A 153 -10.83 -6.42 6.46
C SER A 153 -11.26 -7.82 6.95
N ASP A 154 -12.27 -7.90 7.81
CA ASP A 154 -12.84 -9.16 8.30
C ASP A 154 -13.40 -10.08 7.19
N GLN A 155 -13.61 -9.56 5.98
CA GLN A 155 -13.94 -10.34 4.78
C GLN A 155 -12.87 -10.25 3.69
N PHE A 156 -12.35 -9.05 3.41
CA PHE A 156 -11.52 -8.81 2.23
C PHE A 156 -10.02 -8.96 2.46
N ASP A 157 -9.57 -9.25 3.69
CA ASP A 157 -8.16 -9.54 3.97
C ASP A 157 -7.63 -10.80 3.26
N ALA A 158 -8.54 -11.72 2.89
CA ALA A 158 -8.20 -12.86 2.04
C ALA A 158 -7.83 -12.47 0.59
N PHE A 159 -8.08 -11.23 0.18
CA PHE A 159 -7.88 -10.70 -1.17
C PHE A 159 -6.85 -9.54 -1.21
N GLN A 160 -5.97 -9.43 -0.19
CA GLN A 160 -4.98 -8.35 -0.14
C GLN A 160 -4.06 -8.34 -1.36
N ALA A 161 -3.73 -9.50 -1.93
CA ALA A 161 -2.88 -9.58 -3.13
C ALA A 161 -3.57 -8.94 -4.34
N GLU A 162 -4.86 -9.20 -4.53
CA GLU A 162 -5.68 -8.63 -5.60
C GLU A 162 -5.89 -7.13 -5.39
N ILE A 163 -6.16 -6.70 -4.14
CA ILE A 163 -6.28 -5.27 -3.80
C ILE A 163 -4.97 -4.55 -4.12
N ALA A 164 -3.82 -5.09 -3.67
CA ALA A 164 -2.50 -4.51 -3.91
C ALA A 164 -2.14 -4.46 -5.41
N SER A 165 -2.53 -5.49 -6.18
CA SER A 165 -2.34 -5.52 -7.64
C SER A 165 -3.11 -4.39 -8.34
N VAL A 166 -4.40 -4.23 -8.01
CA VAL A 166 -5.23 -3.14 -8.55
C VAL A 166 -4.70 -1.78 -8.11
N ASP A 167 -4.34 -1.62 -6.83
CA ASP A 167 -3.79 -0.38 -6.29
C ASP A 167 -2.48 0.02 -6.96
N THR A 168 -1.57 -0.93 -7.20
CA THR A 168 -0.31 -0.69 -7.91
C THR A 168 -0.56 -0.15 -9.32
N LYS A 169 -1.50 -0.75 -10.06
CA LYS A 169 -1.88 -0.28 -11.40
C LYS A 169 -2.52 1.10 -11.34
N MET A 170 -3.39 1.36 -10.36
CA MET A 170 -4.00 2.68 -10.15
C MET A 170 -2.96 3.75 -9.82
N LYS A 171 -1.97 3.45 -8.97
CA LYS A 171 -0.84 4.34 -8.65
C LYS A 171 0.06 4.64 -9.85
N GLY A 172 0.09 3.75 -10.85
CA GLY A 172 0.72 4.02 -12.15
C GLY A 172 0.07 5.16 -12.94
N LEU A 173 -1.19 5.52 -12.63
CA LEU A 173 -1.93 6.57 -13.33
C LEU A 173 -1.69 7.93 -12.68
N ARG A 174 -1.14 8.87 -13.47
CA ARG A 174 -0.89 10.24 -12.99
C ARG A 174 -2.16 10.93 -12.48
N GLU A 175 -3.30 10.67 -13.12
CA GLU A 175 -4.59 11.25 -12.75
C GLU A 175 -5.09 10.72 -11.40
N PHE A 176 -4.90 9.43 -11.12
CA PHE A 176 -5.23 8.86 -9.81
C PHE A 176 -4.43 9.54 -8.70
N LEU A 177 -3.11 9.70 -8.89
CA LEU A 177 -2.26 10.38 -7.91
C LEU A 177 -2.72 11.83 -7.64
N LYS A 178 -3.12 12.57 -8.67
CA LYS A 178 -3.68 13.94 -8.52
C LYS A 178 -4.95 13.93 -7.70
N VAL A 179 -5.91 13.07 -8.05
CA VAL A 179 -7.19 12.95 -7.38
C VAL A 179 -7.00 12.61 -5.89
N THR A 180 -6.16 11.62 -5.61
CA THR A 180 -5.83 11.20 -4.24
C THR A 180 -5.20 12.35 -3.45
N PHE A 181 -4.24 13.07 -4.04
CA PHE A 181 -3.65 14.25 -3.39
C PHE A 181 -4.69 15.33 -3.07
N GLU A 182 -5.55 15.71 -4.02
CA GLU A 182 -6.61 16.69 -3.78
C GLU A 182 -7.57 16.28 -2.66
N ARG A 183 -7.89 14.98 -2.54
CA ARG A 183 -8.73 14.46 -1.47
C ARG A 183 -8.05 14.46 -0.12
N LEU A 184 -6.74 14.23 -0.08
CA LEU A 184 -5.95 14.18 1.16
C LEU A 184 -5.45 15.56 1.60
N LYS A 185 -5.50 16.59 0.76
CA LYS A 185 -5.08 17.96 1.11
C LYS A 185 -5.62 18.48 2.45
N PRO A 186 -6.91 18.31 2.80
CA PRO A 186 -7.43 18.77 4.09
C PRO A 186 -6.81 18.04 5.29
N GLU A 187 -6.60 16.73 5.15
CA GLU A 187 -5.96 15.89 6.16
C GLU A 187 -4.47 16.27 6.32
N ILE A 188 -3.74 16.38 5.21
CA ILE A 188 -2.35 16.84 5.18
C ILE A 188 -2.22 18.23 5.82
N SER A 189 -3.13 19.16 5.49
CA SER A 189 -3.13 20.50 6.09
C SER A 189 -3.39 20.48 7.60
N THR A 190 -4.17 19.52 8.09
CA THR A 190 -4.44 19.33 9.51
C THR A 190 -3.20 18.78 10.23
N LEU A 191 -2.53 17.80 9.63
CA LEU A 191 -1.27 17.23 10.14
C LEU A 191 -0.14 18.27 10.16
N LYS A 192 -0.01 19.08 9.10
CA LYS A 192 0.93 20.22 9.06
C LYS A 192 0.70 21.19 10.21
N LYS A 193 -0.56 21.52 10.51
CA LYS A 193 -0.92 22.39 11.66
C LYS A 193 -0.65 21.73 13.01
N ALA A 194 -0.69 20.40 13.07
CA ALA A 194 -0.35 19.62 14.27
C ALA A 194 1.17 19.49 14.48
N GLY A 195 2.00 19.93 13.52
CA GLY A 195 3.47 19.95 13.62
C GLY A 195 4.17 18.89 12.77
N THR A 196 3.46 18.04 12.03
CA THR A 196 4.07 17.07 11.13
C THR A 196 4.70 17.78 9.92
N ALA A 197 5.99 17.53 9.68
CA ALA A 197 6.69 18.02 8.50
C ALA A 197 6.32 17.20 7.25
N PHE A 198 6.35 17.85 6.08
CA PHE A 198 6.07 17.19 4.82
C PHE A 198 7.07 17.61 3.73
N ASN A 199 7.59 16.62 3.01
CA ASN A 199 8.49 16.81 1.87
C ASN A 199 7.77 16.55 0.54
N ILE A 200 8.42 16.96 -0.55
CA ILE A 200 8.03 16.60 -1.91
C ILE A 200 8.44 15.14 -2.14
N CYS A 201 7.46 14.28 -2.43
CA CYS A 201 7.71 12.87 -2.69
C CYS A 201 8.42 12.67 -4.04
N ALA A 202 9.56 11.98 -4.05
CA ALA A 202 10.31 11.63 -5.26
C ALA A 202 9.48 10.81 -6.28
N GLY A 203 8.58 9.94 -5.79
CA GLY A 203 7.75 9.09 -6.67
C GLY A 203 6.62 9.82 -7.38
N CYS A 204 5.83 10.64 -6.66
CA CYS A 204 4.63 11.27 -7.23
C CYS A 204 4.75 12.79 -7.48
N GLY A 205 5.80 13.43 -6.96
CA GLY A 205 6.06 14.86 -7.09
C GLY A 205 5.14 15.77 -6.26
N PHE A 206 4.33 15.21 -5.37
CA PHE A 206 3.47 15.99 -4.47
C PHE A 206 4.12 16.20 -3.11
N GLU A 207 3.85 17.36 -2.50
CA GLU A 207 4.21 17.67 -1.12
C GLU A 207 3.30 16.89 -0.13
N ALA A 208 3.56 15.59 -0.04
CA ALA A 208 2.72 14.62 0.66
C ALA A 208 3.53 13.53 1.39
N ALA A 209 4.86 13.59 1.37
CA ALA A 209 5.72 12.70 2.17
C ALA A 209 5.76 13.18 3.61
N ALA A 210 4.98 12.55 4.50
CA ALA A 210 4.98 12.88 5.91
C ALA A 210 6.30 12.40 6.53
N VAL A 211 6.99 13.28 7.25
CA VAL A 211 8.29 13.02 7.88
C VAL A 211 8.07 12.70 9.37
N GLU A 212 8.72 11.64 9.82
CA GLU A 212 8.77 11.19 11.21
C GLU A 212 10.23 11.05 11.62
N GLN A 213 10.61 11.67 12.74
CA GLN A 213 11.91 11.45 13.36
C GLN A 213 11.81 10.20 14.20
N ILE A 214 12.62 9.19 13.87
CA ILE A 214 12.59 7.89 14.54
C ILE A 214 13.44 7.96 15.80
N GLU A 215 14.72 8.27 15.64
CA GLU A 215 15.69 8.37 16.74
C GLU A 215 16.86 9.24 16.29
N GLY A 216 17.33 10.15 17.15
CA GLY A 216 18.49 10.99 16.85
C GLY A 216 18.44 11.67 15.47
N MET A 217 19.32 11.25 14.57
CA MET A 217 19.48 11.77 13.20
C MET A 217 18.79 10.93 12.12
N LEU A 218 18.04 9.91 12.52
CA LEU A 218 17.32 8.97 11.67
C LEU A 218 15.87 9.40 11.45
N PHE A 219 15.49 9.50 10.19
CA PHE A 219 14.16 9.91 9.77
C PHE A 219 13.55 8.87 8.84
N GLU A 220 12.23 8.74 8.92
CA GLU A 220 11.42 8.03 7.93
C GLU A 220 10.46 9.03 7.29
N GLN A 221 10.33 8.98 5.97
CA GLN A 221 9.27 9.69 5.27
C GLN A 221 8.39 8.72 4.51
N ARG A 222 7.07 8.94 4.58
CA ARG A 222 6.10 8.14 3.84
C ARG A 222 5.06 9.00 3.14
N CYS A 223 4.97 8.84 1.82
CA CYS A 223 4.02 9.55 0.98
C CYS A 223 2.59 9.09 1.25
N LYS A 224 1.75 10.02 1.71
CA LYS A 224 0.31 9.77 1.92
C LYS A 224 -0.46 9.52 0.62
N VAL A 225 0.12 9.83 -0.55
CA VAL A 225 -0.54 9.68 -1.87
C VAL A 225 -0.16 8.38 -2.57
N CYS A 226 1.13 8.16 -2.86
CA CYS A 226 1.58 6.95 -3.56
C CYS A 226 2.05 5.84 -2.62
N GLY A 227 2.25 6.11 -1.33
CA GLY A 227 2.74 5.13 -0.36
C GLY A 227 4.25 4.92 -0.38
N LEU A 228 5.01 5.58 -1.26
CA LEU A 228 6.47 5.49 -1.28
C LEU A 228 7.02 5.90 0.09
N GLY A 229 7.75 4.99 0.70
CA GLY A 229 8.45 5.17 1.97
C GLY A 229 9.95 5.18 1.74
N GLU A 230 10.65 5.92 2.57
CA GLU A 230 12.10 6.05 2.51
C GLU A 230 12.63 6.35 3.91
N THR A 231 13.74 5.70 4.26
CA THR A 231 14.50 5.97 5.48
C THR A 231 15.78 6.70 5.09
N TYR A 232 16.12 7.75 5.83
CA TYR A 232 17.29 8.57 5.55
C TYR A 232 17.90 9.16 6.82
N LEU A 233 19.14 9.61 6.71
CA LEU A 233 19.86 10.34 7.77
C LEU A 233 19.97 11.82 7.42
N GLU A 234 19.87 12.68 8.44
CA GLU A 234 20.28 14.09 8.36
C GLU A 234 21.53 14.33 9.21
N ILE A 235 22.69 14.44 8.56
CA ILE A 235 23.97 14.63 9.26
C ILE A 235 24.67 15.92 8.82
N PRO A 236 25.32 16.66 9.73
CA PRO A 236 26.18 17.77 9.33
C PRO A 236 27.36 17.23 8.52
N CYS A 237 27.80 17.98 7.51
CA CYS A 237 28.99 17.61 6.76
C CYS A 237 30.22 17.50 7.67
N LEU A 238 30.92 16.36 7.59
CA LEU A 238 32.09 16.04 8.42
C LEU A 238 33.32 16.89 8.11
N ALA A 239 33.41 17.44 6.90
CA ALA A 239 34.40 18.47 6.57
C ALA A 239 34.06 19.87 7.13
N GLU A 240 33.03 19.96 7.98
CA GLU A 240 32.58 21.18 8.67
C GLU A 240 32.25 22.36 7.74
N CYS A 241 31.88 22.09 6.49
CA CYS A 241 31.53 23.16 5.53
C CYS A 241 30.16 23.83 5.81
N GLY A 242 29.43 23.36 6.82
CA GLY A 242 28.14 23.90 7.26
C GLY A 242 26.92 23.39 6.49
N THR A 243 27.10 22.48 5.52
CA THR A 243 26.00 21.84 4.78
C THR A 243 25.42 20.67 5.59
N LEU A 244 24.09 20.58 5.69
CA LEU A 244 23.38 19.40 6.19
C LEU A 244 23.20 18.41 5.04
N LEU A 245 23.65 17.17 5.21
CA LEU A 245 23.58 16.10 4.23
C LEU A 245 22.34 15.25 4.46
N HIS A 246 21.68 14.89 3.37
CA HIS A 246 20.58 13.93 3.33
C HIS A 246 21.13 12.64 2.75
N ILE A 247 21.27 11.60 3.57
CA ILE A 247 21.84 10.31 3.16
C ILE A 247 20.72 9.28 3.10
N GLU A 248 20.40 8.85 1.88
CA GLU A 248 19.37 7.85 1.61
C GLU A 248 19.89 6.43 1.92
N ALA A 249 18.96 5.50 2.14
CA ALA A 249 19.23 4.08 2.33
C ALA A 249 19.64 3.41 1.01
N GLU A 250 20.83 3.70 0.50
CA GLU A 250 21.36 3.11 -0.73
C GLU A 250 22.73 2.46 -0.53
N TYR A 251 22.80 1.17 -0.86
CA TYR A 251 24.01 0.36 -0.78
C TYR A 251 25.01 0.79 -1.86
N GLY A 252 26.22 1.19 -1.47
CA GLY A 252 27.29 1.52 -2.41
C GLY A 252 27.07 2.76 -3.27
N SER A 253 26.19 3.68 -2.87
CA SER A 253 26.03 5.00 -3.52
C SER A 253 27.18 5.95 -3.14
N ASP A 254 27.65 6.77 -4.09
CA ASP A 254 28.58 7.87 -3.79
C ASP A 254 27.88 8.92 -2.90
N ARG A 255 28.31 9.05 -1.64
CA ARG A 255 27.70 9.94 -0.64
C ARG A 255 28.49 11.25 -0.55
N THR A 256 28.50 11.99 -1.65
CA THR A 256 29.32 13.20 -1.74
C THR A 256 28.58 14.46 -1.27
N CYS A 257 29.22 15.27 -0.43
CA CYS A 257 28.72 16.58 -0.07
C CYS A 257 28.62 17.49 -1.30
N PRO A 258 27.45 18.06 -1.62
CA PRO A 258 27.28 18.88 -2.83
C PRO A 258 28.01 20.25 -2.77
N ASN A 259 28.55 20.63 -1.61
CA ASN A 259 29.21 21.92 -1.42
C ASN A 259 30.74 21.83 -1.38
N CYS A 260 31.29 20.84 -0.65
CA CYS A 260 32.74 20.69 -0.47
C CYS A 260 33.32 19.43 -1.11
N GLU A 261 32.47 18.62 -1.75
CA GLU A 261 32.85 17.37 -2.42
C GLU A 261 33.47 16.32 -1.47
N TYR A 262 33.31 16.47 -0.15
CA TYR A 262 33.69 15.45 0.81
C TYR A 262 32.86 14.18 0.59
N ASP A 263 33.54 13.05 0.42
CA ASP A 263 32.92 11.75 0.25
C ASP A 263 32.70 11.10 1.62
N VAL A 264 31.44 10.88 1.99
CA VAL A 264 31.07 10.27 3.27
C VAL A 264 31.20 8.76 3.16
N THR A 265 32.19 8.20 3.86
CA THR A 265 32.46 6.76 3.86
C THR A 265 31.52 5.99 4.80
N ALA A 266 31.54 4.65 4.70
CA ALA A 266 30.82 3.81 5.66
C ALA A 266 31.38 3.94 7.09
N ASP A 267 32.70 4.09 7.22
CA ASP A 267 33.39 4.32 8.50
C ASP A 267 32.97 5.67 9.11
N ASP A 268 32.88 6.72 8.29
CA ASP A 268 32.37 8.03 8.71
C ASP A 268 30.94 7.93 9.30
N LEU A 269 30.07 7.16 8.66
CA LEU A 269 28.71 6.93 9.19
C LEU A 269 28.71 6.09 10.46
N ALA A 270 29.58 5.08 10.55
CA ALA A 270 29.72 4.27 11.75
C ALA A 270 30.12 5.16 12.94
N GLU A 271 31.11 6.04 12.78
CA GLU A 271 31.54 6.98 13.83
C GLU A 271 30.42 7.95 14.25
N VAL A 272 29.59 8.39 13.30
CA VAL A 272 28.50 9.32 13.55
C VAL A 272 27.31 8.65 14.24
N LEU A 273 26.98 7.42 13.84
CA LEU A 273 25.83 6.68 14.34
C LEU A 273 26.14 5.89 15.61
N ASP A 274 27.38 5.48 15.83
CA ASP A 274 27.78 4.73 17.03
C ASP A 274 27.71 5.62 18.27
N THR A 275 26.77 5.28 19.15
CA THR A 275 26.50 6.04 20.38
C THR A 275 27.00 5.34 21.64
N GLU A 276 27.25 4.03 21.56
CA GLU A 276 27.96 3.30 22.61
C GLU A 276 29.45 3.36 22.30
N GLY A 277 30.05 4.54 22.50
CA GLY A 277 31.48 4.74 22.29
C GLY A 277 32.27 3.60 22.95
N CYS A 278 32.86 2.74 22.12
CA CYS A 278 33.52 1.53 22.60
C CYS A 278 34.75 1.90 23.46
N ASP A 279 34.85 1.32 24.65
CA ASP A 279 36.15 1.24 25.32
C ASP A 279 37.05 0.37 24.43
N PRO A 280 38.26 0.83 24.04
CA PRO A 280 39.18 0.06 23.20
C PRO A 280 39.56 -1.34 23.75
N SER A 281 39.21 -1.62 25.01
CA SER A 281 39.41 -2.93 25.65
C SER A 281 38.26 -3.93 25.44
N ASP A 282 37.08 -3.49 24.99
CA ASP A 282 35.95 -4.36 24.66
C ASP A 282 36.03 -4.78 23.18
N PHE A 283 36.47 -6.03 22.97
CA PHE A 283 36.55 -6.64 21.65
C PHE A 283 35.14 -7.02 21.18
N HIS A 284 34.39 -6.07 20.64
CA HIS A 284 33.09 -6.36 20.05
C HIS A 284 33.26 -7.12 18.73
N MET A 285 32.51 -8.22 18.60
CA MET A 285 32.37 -8.89 17.31
C MET A 285 31.60 -7.98 16.35
N PRO A 286 32.04 -7.85 15.08
CA PRO A 286 31.33 -7.07 14.09
C PRO A 286 29.90 -7.59 13.94
N ILE A 287 28.94 -6.68 13.92
CA ILE A 287 27.52 -7.01 13.73
C ILE A 287 27.21 -6.90 12.23
N ASN A 288 26.57 -7.92 11.68
CA ASN A 288 26.26 -8.03 10.27
C ASN A 288 24.80 -7.62 9.97
N CYS A 289 24.51 -7.27 8.71
CA CYS A 289 23.17 -6.93 8.26
C CYS A 289 22.64 -8.00 7.29
N ALA A 290 21.67 -8.79 7.71
CA ALA A 290 21.06 -9.81 6.85
C ALA A 290 20.11 -9.22 5.79
N TYR A 291 19.65 -7.96 5.95
CA TYR A 291 18.77 -7.32 4.96
C TYR A 291 19.49 -7.01 3.64
N CYS A 292 20.76 -6.61 3.71
CA CYS A 292 21.61 -6.33 2.55
C CYS A 292 22.81 -7.29 2.43
N SER A 293 22.81 -8.38 3.21
CA SER A 293 23.87 -9.39 3.25
C SER A 293 25.29 -8.80 3.43
N SER A 294 25.40 -7.75 4.24
CA SER A 294 26.66 -7.02 4.46
C SER A 294 27.30 -7.38 5.80
N LEU A 295 28.62 -7.53 5.81
CA LEU A 295 29.39 -7.92 6.99
C LEU A 295 29.95 -6.70 7.72
N GLY A 296 29.78 -6.66 9.04
CA GLY A 296 30.37 -5.61 9.90
C GLY A 296 29.88 -4.19 9.64
N THR A 297 28.70 -4.02 9.05
CA THR A 297 28.13 -2.71 8.71
C THR A 297 27.10 -2.21 9.71
N VAL A 298 26.93 -2.89 10.85
CA VAL A 298 25.90 -2.54 11.83
C VAL A 298 26.53 -1.95 13.10
N VAL A 299 25.99 -0.82 13.53
CA VAL A 299 26.39 -0.11 14.74
C VAL A 299 25.21 0.08 15.69
N GLN A 300 25.50 0.30 16.98
CA GLN A 300 24.47 0.60 17.96
C GLN A 300 24.20 2.11 18.02
N HIS A 301 22.96 2.48 17.69
CA HIS A 301 22.47 3.85 17.75
C HIS A 301 21.35 3.95 18.79
N HIS A 302 21.69 4.47 19.96
CA HIS A 302 20.85 4.50 21.15
C HIS A 302 20.33 3.11 21.52
N GLU A 303 19.01 2.91 21.47
CA GLU A 303 18.33 1.65 21.82
C GLU A 303 18.12 0.72 20.62
N ILE A 304 18.66 1.07 19.44
CA ILE A 304 18.53 0.28 18.21
C ILE A 304 19.88 -0.04 17.59
N PHE A 305 19.91 -1.08 16.76
CA PHE A 305 21.02 -1.41 15.87
C PHE A 305 20.66 -0.97 14.45
N ILE A 306 21.56 -0.27 13.77
CA ILE A 306 21.34 0.28 12.43
C ILE A 306 22.48 -0.11 11.48
N CYS A 307 22.13 -0.51 10.26
CA CYS A 307 23.11 -0.75 9.20
C CYS A 307 23.54 0.56 8.53
N THR A 308 24.84 0.83 8.45
CA THR A 308 25.43 2.02 7.79
C THR A 308 25.30 2.01 6.26
N GLU A 309 24.92 0.87 5.68
CA GLU A 309 24.73 0.72 4.24
C GLU A 309 23.26 0.91 3.83
N CYS A 310 22.36 0.07 4.35
CA CYS A 310 20.94 0.09 3.95
C CYS A 310 20.01 0.79 4.95
N LEU A 311 20.53 1.30 6.07
CA LEU A 311 19.76 1.97 7.14
C LEU A 311 18.62 1.13 7.76
N GLU A 312 18.58 -0.18 7.47
CA GLU A 312 17.69 -1.12 8.15
C GLU A 312 18.10 -1.27 9.61
N ARG A 313 17.10 -1.58 10.45
CA ARG A 313 17.22 -1.49 11.90
C ARG A 313 16.47 -2.58 12.64
N ASP A 314 17.01 -2.96 13.80
CA ASP A 314 16.35 -3.84 14.76
C ASP A 314 16.61 -3.36 16.19
N VAL A 315 15.74 -3.79 17.11
CA VAL A 315 15.89 -3.55 18.56
C VAL A 315 16.92 -4.49 19.22
N GLY A 316 17.49 -5.42 18.46
CA GLY A 316 18.48 -6.37 18.97
C GLY A 316 19.27 -7.02 17.84
N ALA A 317 20.49 -7.46 18.15
CA ALA A 317 21.38 -8.15 17.24
C ALA A 317 21.70 -9.56 17.79
N PRO A 318 20.82 -10.57 17.59
CA PRO A 318 21.07 -11.91 18.08
C PRO A 318 22.33 -12.52 17.47
N THR A 319 23.00 -13.36 18.25
CA THR A 319 24.23 -14.06 17.85
C THR A 319 23.92 -15.47 17.36
N CYS A 320 24.46 -15.84 16.20
CA CYS A 320 24.37 -17.21 15.71
C CYS A 320 25.20 -18.15 16.58
N GLU A 321 24.59 -19.21 17.10
CA GLU A 321 25.28 -20.19 17.97
C GLU A 321 26.32 -21.06 17.23
N TRP A 322 26.35 -21.04 15.89
CA TRP A 322 27.32 -21.79 15.09
C TRP A 322 28.58 -20.98 14.78
N CYS A 323 28.45 -19.83 14.10
CA CYS A 323 29.58 -18.99 13.74
C CYS A 323 29.97 -17.96 14.81
N ASN A 324 29.12 -17.76 15.83
CA ASN A 324 29.23 -16.71 16.85
C ASN A 324 29.15 -15.28 16.32
N GLU A 325 28.75 -15.06 15.07
CA GLU A 325 28.55 -13.71 14.53
C GLU A 325 27.15 -13.19 14.90
N ALA A 326 27.06 -11.90 15.21
CA ALA A 326 25.80 -11.22 15.46
C ALA A 326 25.23 -10.63 14.16
N GLN A 327 23.91 -10.59 14.04
CA GLN A 327 23.26 -9.93 12.89
C GLN A 327 21.96 -9.24 13.30
N ILE A 328 21.58 -8.21 12.56
CA ILE A 328 20.20 -7.73 12.46
C ILE A 328 19.53 -8.38 11.25
N GLY A 329 18.21 -8.56 11.31
CA GLY A 329 17.43 -9.25 10.28
C GLY A 329 17.71 -10.75 10.18
N GLY A 330 17.17 -11.37 9.12
CA GLY A 330 17.40 -12.80 8.80
C GLY A 330 16.54 -13.79 9.59
N GLY A 331 15.54 -13.31 10.34
CA GLY A 331 14.60 -14.14 11.09
C GLY A 331 15.10 -14.51 12.49
N ASP A 332 14.41 -15.46 13.13
CA ASP A 332 14.74 -15.93 14.47
C ASP A 332 15.92 -16.91 14.44
N LEU A 333 16.95 -16.64 15.25
CA LEU A 333 18.15 -17.46 15.38
C LEU A 333 18.05 -18.53 16.48
N GLU A 334 16.86 -18.80 17.03
CA GLU A 334 16.63 -19.83 18.08
C GLU A 334 17.23 -21.21 17.75
N HIS A 335 17.33 -21.58 16.47
CA HIS A 335 17.92 -22.85 16.01
C HIS A 335 19.23 -22.66 15.21
N GLY A 336 19.87 -21.49 15.35
CA GLY A 336 21.01 -21.05 14.54
C GLY A 336 22.23 -21.97 14.61
N HIS A 337 22.41 -22.75 15.69
CA HIS A 337 23.45 -23.79 15.71
C HIS A 337 23.27 -24.82 14.58
N TYR A 338 22.03 -25.25 14.33
CA TYR A 338 21.73 -26.28 13.33
C TYR A 338 21.49 -25.69 11.95
N THR A 339 20.67 -24.64 11.85
CA THR A 339 20.25 -24.04 10.57
C THR A 339 21.16 -22.92 10.07
N GLY A 340 22.10 -22.47 10.91
CA GLY A 340 22.98 -21.35 10.57
C GLY A 340 22.28 -20.00 10.68
N CYS A 341 22.87 -19.01 10.01
CA CYS A 341 22.35 -17.66 9.87
C CYS A 341 22.46 -17.24 8.39
N GLU A 342 22.27 -15.96 8.08
CA GLU A 342 22.40 -15.49 6.69
C GLU A 342 23.83 -15.69 6.13
N PHE A 343 24.83 -15.79 7.00
CA PHE A 343 26.25 -15.83 6.65
C PHE A 343 26.91 -17.20 6.86
N CYS A 344 26.18 -18.21 7.34
CA CYS A 344 26.71 -19.55 7.49
C CYS A 344 25.61 -20.61 7.40
N ASP A 345 25.96 -21.81 6.92
CA ASP A 345 24.99 -22.91 6.74
C ASP A 345 24.63 -23.64 8.04
N GLY A 346 25.26 -23.29 9.15
CA GLY A 346 25.11 -24.01 10.43
C GLY A 346 25.75 -25.39 10.42
N HIS A 347 25.43 -26.20 11.43
CA HIS A 347 25.91 -27.57 11.52
C HIS A 347 25.27 -28.51 10.48
N ALA A 348 24.06 -28.21 10.00
CA ALA A 348 23.37 -29.06 9.03
C ALA A 348 24.03 -29.06 7.64
N GLY A 349 24.71 -27.95 7.30
CA GLY A 349 25.48 -27.77 6.08
C GLY A 349 24.67 -27.29 4.89
#